data_AF-A0A2P2E0X4-F1
#
_entry.id   AF-A0A2P2E0X4-F1
#
_cell.length_a   1.000
_cell.length_b   1.000
_cell.length_c   1.000
_cell.angle_alpha   90.00
_cell.angle_beta   90.00
_cell.angle_gamma   90.00
#
_symmetry.space_group_name_H-M   'P 1'
#
loop_
_entity.id
_entity.type
_entity.pdbx_description
1 polymer ?
#
loop_
_entity_poly.entity_id
_entity_poly.type
_entity_poly.pdbx_seq_one_letter_code
_entity_poly.pdbx_strand_id
1 'polypeptide(L)'
;MTQMKMPLYILFLSCIVIVNCREKSVNIPTNPYASWSLSDPGLQRRSLNFPLGEEWNLRVQDLDDVHQNTIISLNEIDGISERPIASPQAADFSRKLFAIRKSFPDKVNQQLDQYLMGIYFVKNLGSSGVTGIIRYNQEPIGGIVFLDTSLLSKKANEWASYKDRSVFQLKDGEDLYVKIEEDEQNNIENALAFILLHEFGHIISVVDKIAPDTSLMKRDFRGFPFYKGFWLSEVESEYDANIHKKSEIKFYAKGSIPLDPDGLDIYSELEDTPFVTLYASTNADDSFSEAYASYVHVVLQKKPYEVYFKKGQDTKLIFKNGITRSDAENQVEVLNKLFGIK
;
A
#
# COMPACT_ATOMS: atom_id res chain seq x y z
N MET A 1 -21.81 -66.04 46.16
CA MET A 1 -20.36 -65.89 45.89
C MET A 1 -20.21 -66.25 44.43
N THR A 2 -19.93 -65.35 43.48
CA THR A 2 -18.77 -64.46 43.43
C THR A 2 -19.10 -63.26 42.54
N GLN A 3 -18.59 -62.09 42.95
CA GLN A 3 -18.72 -60.80 42.30
C GLN A 3 -17.64 -60.68 41.20
N MET A 4 -17.96 -60.16 40.01
CA MET A 4 -16.93 -59.62 39.11
C MET A 4 -17.44 -58.39 38.33
N LYS A 5 -16.55 -57.40 38.22
CA LYS A 5 -16.78 -55.98 37.90
C LYS A 5 -16.82 -55.68 36.38
N MET A 6 -17.65 -54.69 36.00
CA MET A 6 -17.54 -53.58 34.98
C MET A 6 -16.52 -53.68 33.81
N PRO A 7 -16.78 -53.08 32.60
CA PRO A 7 -17.20 -51.68 32.50
C PRO A 7 -18.15 -51.26 31.36
N LEU A 8 -18.69 -50.07 31.60
CA LEU A 8 -19.41 -49.13 30.75
C LEU A 8 -18.60 -48.77 29.48
N TYR A 9 -19.10 -49.11 28.30
CA TYR A 9 -18.71 -48.48 27.02
C TYR A 9 -19.96 -48.11 26.24
N ILE A 10 -20.46 -46.90 26.46
CA ILE A 10 -21.39 -46.25 25.54
C ILE A 10 -20.52 -45.75 24.38
N LEU A 11 -20.56 -46.46 23.25
CA LEU A 11 -20.08 -45.94 21.97
C LEU A 11 -21.01 -44.80 21.55
N PHE A 12 -20.63 -43.56 21.84
CA PHE A 12 -21.12 -42.40 21.08
C PHE A 12 -20.42 -42.43 19.72
N LEU A 13 -21.11 -42.92 18.69
CA LEU A 13 -20.78 -42.60 17.30
C LEU A 13 -21.06 -41.10 17.12
N SER A 14 -20.04 -40.27 17.30
CA SER A 14 -20.08 -38.90 16.80
C SER A 14 -19.93 -38.96 15.28
N CYS A 15 -21.02 -38.67 14.57
CA CYS A 15 -20.96 -38.30 13.17
C CYS A 15 -20.16 -37.00 13.07
N ILE A 16 -18.85 -37.11 12.89
CA ILE A 16 -18.00 -36.01 12.45
C ILE A 16 -18.44 -35.73 11.01
N VAL A 17 -19.32 -34.74 10.85
CA VAL A 17 -19.55 -34.11 9.56
C VAL A 17 -18.25 -33.38 9.23
N ILE A 18 -17.37 -34.06 8.49
CA ILE A 18 -16.21 -33.41 7.86
C ILE A 18 -16.81 -32.51 6.77
N VAL A 19 -17.12 -31.27 7.14
CA VAL A 19 -17.31 -30.21 6.17
C VAL A 19 -15.96 -30.08 5.46
N ASN A 20 -15.89 -30.68 4.27
CA ASN A 20 -14.73 -30.63 3.41
C ASN A 20 -14.67 -29.20 2.87
N CYS A 21 -14.17 -28.26 3.67
CA CYS A 21 -13.78 -26.91 3.23
C CYS A 21 -12.62 -27.09 2.25
N ARG A 22 -12.96 -27.39 1.00
CA ARG A 22 -12.00 -27.35 -0.10
C ARG A 22 -11.63 -25.88 -0.25
N GLU A 23 -10.36 -25.54 -0.03
CA GLU A 23 -9.86 -24.19 -0.30
C GLU A 23 -10.33 -23.77 -1.69
N LYS A 24 -10.86 -22.54 -1.79
CA LYS A 24 -11.31 -21.94 -3.04
C LYS A 24 -10.18 -22.10 -4.07
N SER A 25 -10.48 -22.75 -5.20
CA SER A 25 -9.51 -22.89 -6.29
C SER A 25 -9.40 -21.54 -6.98
N VAL A 26 -8.27 -20.86 -6.75
CA VAL A 26 -8.00 -19.51 -7.26
C VAL A 26 -7.03 -19.62 -8.43
N ASN A 27 -7.32 -18.92 -9.52
CA ASN A 27 -6.38 -18.81 -10.63
C ASN A 27 -5.36 -17.72 -10.32
N ILE A 28 -4.18 -18.10 -9.85
CA ILE A 28 -3.11 -17.15 -9.56
C ILE A 28 -2.50 -16.70 -10.91
N PRO A 29 -2.60 -15.41 -11.29
CA PRO A 29 -2.05 -14.92 -12.55
C PRO A 29 -0.52 -15.01 -12.54
N THR A 30 0.07 -14.94 -13.74
CA THR A 30 1.52 -14.85 -13.84
C THR A 30 1.94 -13.42 -13.50
N ASN A 31 2.87 -13.29 -12.55
CA ASN A 31 3.44 -12.01 -12.17
C ASN A 31 4.34 -11.47 -13.31
N PRO A 32 4.01 -10.33 -13.92
CA PRO A 32 4.80 -9.77 -15.02
C PRO A 32 6.15 -9.20 -14.56
N TYR A 33 6.28 -8.86 -13.27
CA TYR A 33 7.49 -8.30 -12.68
C TYR A 33 8.53 -9.37 -12.31
N ALA A 34 8.18 -10.66 -12.33
CA ALA A 34 9.00 -11.74 -11.78
C ALA A 34 10.43 -11.78 -12.36
N SER A 35 10.56 -11.79 -13.68
CA SER A 35 11.87 -11.76 -14.34
C SER A 35 12.53 -10.38 -14.22
N TRP A 36 11.75 -9.32 -14.42
CA TRP A 36 12.25 -7.95 -14.39
C TRP A 36 12.89 -7.61 -13.03
N SER A 37 12.20 -7.90 -11.92
CA SER A 37 12.69 -7.67 -10.55
C SER A 37 14.02 -8.37 -10.25
N LEU A 38 14.30 -9.50 -10.89
CA LEU A 38 15.55 -10.23 -10.71
C LEU A 38 16.69 -9.71 -11.58
N SER A 39 16.40 -9.30 -12.81
CA SER A 39 17.41 -9.02 -13.82
C SER A 39 17.67 -7.55 -14.09
N ASP A 40 16.76 -6.66 -13.70
CA ASP A 40 16.88 -5.23 -14.00
C ASP A 40 18.16 -4.66 -13.35
N PRO A 41 19.03 -3.98 -14.12
CA PRO A 41 20.30 -3.47 -13.62
C PRO A 41 20.17 -2.45 -12.48
N GLY A 42 19.14 -1.60 -12.51
CA GLY A 42 18.89 -0.58 -11.47
C GLY A 42 18.34 -1.16 -10.17
N LEU A 43 17.86 -2.40 -10.21
CA LEU A 43 17.37 -3.15 -9.04
C LEU A 43 18.44 -4.03 -8.38
N GLN A 44 19.71 -3.89 -8.77
CA GLN A 44 20.81 -4.68 -8.20
C GLN A 44 21.60 -3.84 -7.20
N ARG A 45 22.13 -4.45 -6.13
CA ARG A 45 23.03 -3.77 -5.17
C ARG A 45 24.15 -2.98 -5.85
N ARG A 46 24.67 -3.48 -6.97
CA ARG A 46 25.76 -2.85 -7.73
C ARG A 46 25.36 -1.55 -8.45
N SER A 47 24.07 -1.22 -8.56
CA SER A 47 23.61 0.07 -9.11
C SER A 47 23.77 1.22 -8.12
N LEU A 48 24.02 0.91 -6.83
CA LEU A 48 24.11 1.89 -5.77
C LEU A 48 25.56 2.18 -5.37
N ASN A 49 25.80 3.42 -4.96
CA ASN A 49 27.09 3.87 -4.44
C ASN A 49 27.16 3.62 -2.92
N PHE A 50 27.95 2.63 -2.50
CA PHE A 50 28.21 2.34 -1.08
C PHE A 50 29.51 3.01 -0.59
N PRO A 51 29.59 3.43 0.69
CA PRO A 51 28.54 3.33 1.71
C PRO A 51 27.38 4.31 1.44
N LEU A 52 26.16 3.90 1.77
CA LEU A 52 25.00 4.79 1.72
C LEU A 52 25.13 5.87 2.80
N GLY A 53 24.43 7.00 2.61
CA GLY A 53 24.27 7.99 3.67
C GLY A 53 23.70 7.33 4.94
N GLU A 54 24.22 7.70 6.11
CA GLU A 54 23.85 7.06 7.38
C GLU A 54 22.33 7.12 7.61
N GLU A 55 21.75 8.30 7.40
CA GLU A 55 20.31 8.54 7.51
C GLU A 55 19.61 8.46 6.14
N TRP A 56 18.40 7.90 6.11
CA TRP A 56 17.63 7.66 4.89
C TRP A 56 17.36 8.96 4.09
N ASN A 57 17.13 10.08 4.77
CA ASN A 57 16.84 11.38 4.17
C ASN A 57 18.05 11.99 3.44
N LEU A 58 19.25 11.43 3.64
CA LEU A 58 20.48 11.83 2.94
C LEU A 58 20.74 10.98 1.69
N ARG A 59 19.90 9.98 1.39
CA ARG A 59 20.10 9.02 0.29
C ARG A 59 19.44 9.46 -1.02
N VAL A 60 19.20 10.75 -1.19
CA VAL A 60 18.71 11.29 -2.46
C VAL A 60 19.81 11.18 -3.52
N GLN A 61 19.45 10.65 -4.68
CA GLN A 61 20.34 10.48 -5.83
C GLN A 61 19.82 11.30 -7.02
N ASP A 62 20.75 11.75 -7.86
CA ASP A 62 20.39 12.22 -9.19
C ASP A 62 19.89 11.04 -10.03
N LEU A 63 18.89 11.27 -10.89
CA LEU A 63 18.40 10.23 -11.79
C LEU A 63 19.42 9.98 -12.91
N ASP A 64 20.15 8.87 -12.81
CA ASP A 64 21.03 8.37 -13.85
C ASP A 64 20.28 7.54 -14.91
N ASP A 65 20.97 7.23 -16.02
CA ASP A 65 20.40 6.46 -17.13
C ASP A 65 19.97 5.04 -16.72
N VAL A 66 20.65 4.42 -15.75
CA VAL A 66 20.33 3.06 -15.30
C VAL A 66 18.97 3.06 -14.62
N HIS A 67 18.80 3.92 -13.63
CA HIS A 67 17.56 4.03 -12.87
C HIS A 67 16.42 4.65 -13.69
N GLN A 68 16.72 5.56 -14.63
CA GLN A 68 15.73 6.04 -15.59
C GLN A 68 15.20 4.91 -16.48
N ASN A 69 16.08 4.04 -16.99
CA ASN A 69 15.66 2.90 -17.79
C ASN A 69 14.87 1.87 -16.98
N THR A 70 15.19 1.69 -15.70
CA THR A 70 14.42 0.85 -14.77
C THR A 70 12.97 1.32 -14.67
N ILE A 71 12.72 2.61 -14.41
CA ILE A 71 11.35 3.13 -14.29
C ILE A 71 10.61 3.23 -15.63
N ILE A 72 11.32 3.42 -16.75
CA ILE A 72 10.70 3.31 -18.08
C ILE A 72 10.25 1.87 -18.33
N SER A 73 11.09 0.88 -17.99
CA SER A 73 10.76 -0.54 -18.16
C SER A 73 9.57 -0.95 -17.28
N LEU A 74 9.50 -0.43 -16.05
CA LEU A 74 8.34 -0.62 -15.17
C LEU A 74 7.06 -0.07 -15.80
N ASN A 75 7.09 1.19 -16.27
CA ASN A 75 5.94 1.79 -16.95
C ASN A 75 5.49 0.96 -18.16
N GLU A 76 6.42 0.39 -18.93
CA GLU A 76 6.11 -0.48 -20.06
C GLU A 76 5.42 -1.79 -19.65
N ILE A 77 5.83 -2.39 -18.51
CA ILE A 77 5.15 -3.56 -17.94
C ILE A 77 3.70 -3.20 -17.55
N ASP A 78 3.50 -2.01 -17.00
CA ASP A 78 2.20 -1.52 -16.53
C ASP A 78 1.32 -0.95 -17.66
N GLY A 79 1.85 -0.86 -18.89
CA GLY A 79 1.16 -0.25 -20.03
C GLY A 79 1.02 1.28 -19.93
N ILE A 80 1.86 1.92 -19.12
CA ILE A 80 1.96 3.36 -18.91
C ILE A 80 2.88 3.97 -19.98
N SER A 81 2.41 5.03 -20.64
CA SER A 81 3.11 5.65 -21.77
C SER A 81 4.14 6.69 -21.37
N GLU A 82 4.03 7.15 -20.13
CA GLU A 82 4.80 8.21 -19.53
C GLU A 82 6.28 7.83 -19.49
N ARG A 83 7.14 8.84 -19.72
CA ARG A 83 8.59 8.68 -19.76
C ARG A 83 9.19 9.55 -18.65
N PRO A 84 9.54 8.94 -17.51
CA PRO A 84 10.00 9.70 -16.36
C PRO A 84 11.34 10.36 -16.66
N ILE A 85 11.52 11.59 -16.17
CA ILE A 85 12.76 12.37 -16.30
C ILE A 85 13.18 12.94 -14.95
N ALA A 86 14.45 13.31 -14.83
CA ALA A 86 14.97 13.98 -13.63
C ALA A 86 14.16 15.24 -13.31
N SER A 87 13.87 15.46 -12.03
CA SER A 87 13.12 16.63 -11.61
C SER A 87 14.01 17.85 -11.39
N PRO A 88 13.69 19.03 -11.97
CA PRO A 88 14.39 20.28 -11.64
C PRO A 88 14.13 20.75 -10.20
N GLN A 89 13.13 20.17 -9.51
CA GLN A 89 12.78 20.48 -8.13
C GLN A 89 13.40 19.52 -7.13
N ALA A 90 14.26 18.59 -7.56
CA ALA A 90 14.84 17.57 -6.68
C ALA A 90 15.48 18.17 -5.42
N ALA A 91 16.31 19.20 -5.55
CA ALA A 91 16.96 19.86 -4.41
C ALA A 91 15.97 20.47 -3.40
N ASP A 92 14.83 21.01 -3.88
CA ASP A 92 13.80 21.56 -3.01
C ASP A 92 13.10 20.46 -2.21
N PHE A 93 12.76 19.36 -2.87
CA PHE A 93 12.15 18.20 -2.23
C PHE A 93 13.10 17.47 -1.27
N SER A 94 14.40 17.37 -1.59
CA SER A 94 15.42 16.83 -0.68
C SER A 94 15.45 17.56 0.65
N ARG A 95 15.30 18.89 0.65
CA ARG A 95 15.26 19.68 1.88
C ARG A 95 14.03 19.38 2.74
N LYS A 96 12.91 19.00 2.12
CA LYS A 96 11.67 18.62 2.83
C LYS A 96 11.84 17.32 3.61
N LEU A 97 12.69 16.40 3.15
CA LEU A 97 12.93 15.12 3.83
C LEU A 97 13.48 15.28 5.26
N PHE A 98 14.22 16.35 5.55
CA PHE A 98 14.69 16.63 6.90
C PHE A 98 13.55 16.93 7.88
N ALA A 99 12.50 17.61 7.43
CA ALA A 99 11.31 17.86 8.26
C ALA A 99 10.52 16.57 8.48
N ILE A 100 10.44 15.73 7.44
CA ILE A 100 9.75 14.44 7.48
C ILE A 100 10.44 13.47 8.45
N ARG A 101 11.77 13.33 8.35
CA ARG A 101 12.52 12.50 9.31
C ARG A 101 12.25 12.92 10.76
N LYS A 102 12.21 14.22 11.03
CA LYS A 102 11.92 14.75 12.37
C LYS A 102 10.50 14.47 12.85
N SER A 103 9.54 14.28 11.94
CA SER A 103 8.13 14.03 12.30
C SER A 103 7.80 12.54 12.43
N PHE A 104 8.62 11.66 11.86
CA PHE A 104 8.43 10.22 11.96
C PHE A 104 8.80 9.66 13.34
N PRO A 105 8.03 8.69 13.86
CA PRO A 105 8.44 7.92 15.03
C PRO A 105 9.82 7.26 14.85
N ASP A 106 10.60 7.14 15.92
CA ASP A 106 11.97 6.59 15.87
C ASP A 106 12.03 5.23 15.19
N LYS A 107 11.06 4.35 15.45
CA LYS A 107 11.02 3.01 14.86
C LYS A 107 10.84 3.05 13.33
N VAL A 108 10.07 4.01 12.82
CA VAL A 108 9.90 4.24 11.37
C VAL A 108 11.23 4.70 10.78
N ASN A 109 11.92 5.66 11.43
CA ASN A 109 13.23 6.12 10.97
C ASN A 109 14.28 5.00 10.99
N GLN A 110 14.29 4.14 12.00
CA GLN A 110 15.19 2.98 12.07
C GLN A 110 14.96 2.01 10.91
N GLN A 111 13.69 1.71 10.59
CA GLN A 111 13.37 0.83 9.47
C GLN A 111 13.79 1.46 8.13
N LEU A 112 13.51 2.75 7.92
CA LEU A 112 13.93 3.49 6.74
C LEU A 112 15.46 3.53 6.61
N ASP A 113 16.18 3.82 7.70
CA ASP A 113 17.65 3.80 7.74
C ASP A 113 18.20 2.40 7.40
N GLN A 114 17.48 1.34 7.74
CA GLN A 114 17.88 -0.03 7.42
C GLN A 114 17.63 -0.39 5.95
N TYR A 115 16.48 -0.03 5.39
CA TYR A 115 15.99 -0.63 4.14
C TYR A 115 15.78 0.34 2.97
N LEU A 116 15.61 1.64 3.20
CA LEU A 116 15.46 2.61 2.11
C LEU A 116 16.83 3.04 1.59
N MET A 117 17.25 2.48 0.47
CA MET A 117 18.62 2.61 -0.04
C MET A 117 18.84 3.81 -0.96
N GLY A 118 17.78 4.38 -1.53
CA GLY A 118 17.88 5.52 -2.44
C GLY A 118 16.53 6.18 -2.71
N ILE A 119 16.57 7.49 -2.97
CA ILE A 119 15.39 8.30 -3.30
C ILE A 119 15.70 9.09 -4.57
N TYR A 120 14.81 9.02 -5.55
CA TYR A 120 14.94 9.71 -6.83
C TYR A 120 13.73 10.62 -7.04
N PHE A 121 13.97 11.92 -7.22
CA PHE A 121 12.90 12.86 -7.57
C PHE A 121 12.79 13.01 -9.08
N VAL A 122 11.62 12.68 -9.61
CA VAL A 122 11.36 12.63 -11.05
C VAL A 122 10.15 13.48 -11.43
N LYS A 123 9.86 13.57 -12.73
CA LYS A 123 8.59 14.05 -13.29
C LYS A 123 8.11 13.09 -14.37
N ASN A 124 6.80 13.12 -14.63
CA ASN A 124 6.13 12.28 -15.62
C ASN A 124 6.26 10.80 -15.27
N LEU A 125 6.02 10.46 -14.02
CA LEU A 125 6.06 9.08 -13.55
C LEU A 125 4.83 8.29 -14.02
N GLY A 126 3.66 8.94 -14.04
CA GLY A 126 2.36 8.29 -14.24
C GLY A 126 1.64 7.99 -12.91
N SER A 127 2.34 8.09 -11.79
CA SER A 127 1.84 7.97 -10.42
C SER A 127 2.53 8.99 -9.49
N SER A 128 2.16 9.02 -8.20
CA SER A 128 2.85 9.88 -7.21
C SER A 128 4.21 9.32 -6.76
N GLY A 129 4.35 8.00 -6.78
CA GLY A 129 5.57 7.28 -6.46
C GLY A 129 5.56 5.86 -7.01
N VAL A 130 6.75 5.27 -7.10
CA VAL A 130 6.94 3.83 -7.37
C VAL A 130 8.15 3.32 -6.59
N THR A 131 8.14 2.03 -6.27
CA THR A 131 9.17 1.36 -5.48
C THR A 131 9.90 0.30 -6.31
N GLY A 132 11.23 0.27 -6.20
CA GLY A 132 12.08 -0.80 -6.73
C GLY A 132 12.74 -1.59 -5.60
N ILE A 133 12.72 -2.91 -5.67
CA ILE A 133 13.38 -3.78 -4.68
C ILE A 133 14.83 -4.01 -5.08
N ILE A 134 15.78 -3.62 -4.21
CA ILE A 134 17.21 -3.82 -4.43
C ILE A 134 17.61 -5.22 -3.98
N ARG A 135 18.32 -5.94 -4.85
CA ARG A 135 18.75 -7.32 -4.62
C ARG A 135 20.26 -7.50 -4.56
N TYR A 136 20.72 -8.46 -3.75
CA TYR A 136 22.08 -8.96 -3.76
C TYR A 136 22.05 -10.49 -3.80
N ASN A 137 22.66 -11.08 -4.83
CA ASN A 137 22.58 -12.52 -5.10
C ASN A 137 21.12 -13.02 -5.16
N GLN A 138 20.24 -12.27 -5.82
CA GLN A 138 18.78 -12.51 -5.95
C GLN A 138 17.96 -12.32 -4.66
N GLU A 139 18.59 -12.20 -3.49
CA GLU A 139 17.90 -11.91 -2.24
C GLU A 139 17.55 -10.42 -2.12
N PRO A 140 16.33 -10.06 -1.69
CA PRO A 140 15.97 -8.67 -1.45
C PRO A 140 16.69 -8.17 -0.19
N ILE A 141 17.31 -6.99 -0.28
CA ILE A 141 18.07 -6.39 0.82
C ILE A 141 17.56 -5.01 1.25
N GLY A 142 16.64 -4.42 0.48
CA GLY A 142 16.08 -3.09 0.69
C GLY A 142 15.38 -2.63 -0.58
N GLY A 143 15.19 -1.32 -0.73
CA GLY A 143 14.58 -0.76 -1.93
C GLY A 143 14.95 0.69 -2.19
N ILE A 144 14.56 1.16 -3.37
CA ILE A 144 14.65 2.55 -3.80
C ILE A 144 13.24 3.06 -4.11
N VAL A 145 13.04 4.37 -3.97
CA VAL A 145 11.76 5.00 -4.29
C VAL A 145 11.96 6.11 -5.32
N PHE A 146 11.04 6.20 -6.27
CA PHE A 146 10.95 7.28 -7.24
C PHE A 146 9.70 8.10 -6.92
N LEU A 147 9.83 9.42 -6.88
CA LEU A 147 8.81 10.33 -6.36
C LEU A 147 8.55 11.46 -7.37
N ASP A 148 7.32 11.58 -7.87
CA ASP A 148 6.97 12.56 -8.91
C ASP A 148 6.71 13.95 -8.30
N THR A 149 7.63 14.88 -8.51
CA THR A 149 7.52 16.22 -7.89
C THR A 149 6.36 17.06 -8.44
N SER A 150 5.79 16.69 -9.59
CA SER A 150 4.65 17.38 -10.19
C SER A 150 3.39 17.11 -9.37
N LEU A 151 3.17 15.85 -8.98
CA LEU A 151 2.03 15.46 -8.13
C LEU A 151 2.27 15.81 -6.65
N LEU A 152 3.53 15.84 -6.22
CA LEU A 152 3.93 16.20 -4.86
C LEU A 152 3.93 17.71 -4.59
N SER A 153 3.58 18.55 -5.56
CA SER A 153 3.47 20.01 -5.35
C SER A 153 2.19 20.43 -4.61
N LYS A 154 1.29 19.47 -4.35
CA LYS A 154 0.02 19.66 -3.64
C LYS A 154 0.19 19.54 -2.13
N LYS A 155 -0.63 20.26 -1.38
CA LYS A 155 -0.74 20.06 0.09
C LYS A 155 -1.41 18.73 0.39
N ALA A 156 -1.18 18.19 1.59
CA ALA A 156 -1.65 16.87 2.03
C ALA A 156 -3.12 16.57 1.69
N ASN A 157 -4.06 17.43 2.11
CA ASN A 157 -5.50 17.20 1.86
C ASN A 157 -5.87 17.37 0.38
N GLU A 158 -5.17 18.25 -0.34
CA GLU A 158 -5.40 18.45 -1.77
C GLU A 158 -4.91 17.25 -2.59
N TRP A 159 -3.73 16.72 -2.26
CA TRP A 159 -3.19 15.52 -2.88
C TRP A 159 -4.09 14.31 -2.63
N ALA A 160 -4.49 14.07 -1.38
CA ALA A 160 -5.34 12.95 -1.03
C ALA A 160 -6.72 13.05 -1.74
N SER A 161 -7.29 14.26 -1.77
CA SER A 161 -8.53 14.52 -2.52
C SER A 161 -8.35 14.29 -4.02
N TYR A 162 -7.24 14.76 -4.60
CA TYR A 162 -6.93 14.53 -6.02
C TYR A 162 -6.80 13.04 -6.36
N LYS A 163 -6.12 12.26 -5.50
CA LYS A 163 -5.99 10.81 -5.63
C LYS A 163 -7.37 10.15 -5.69
N ASP A 164 -8.21 10.34 -4.68
CA ASP A 164 -9.50 9.66 -4.63
C ASP A 164 -10.49 10.16 -5.69
N ARG A 165 -10.47 11.46 -6.02
CA ARG A 165 -11.30 12.02 -7.11
C ARG A 165 -11.00 11.41 -8.47
N SER A 166 -9.77 10.96 -8.72
CA SER A 166 -9.38 10.39 -10.01
C SER A 166 -10.20 9.15 -10.40
N VAL A 167 -10.78 8.46 -9.41
CA VAL A 167 -11.65 7.29 -9.64
C VAL A 167 -13.02 7.71 -10.17
N PHE A 168 -13.51 8.90 -9.79
CA PHE A 168 -14.91 9.26 -9.92
C PHE A 168 -15.20 10.30 -11.01
N GLN A 169 -16.41 10.25 -11.55
CA GLN A 169 -17.03 11.31 -12.34
C GLN A 169 -17.89 12.17 -11.41
N LEU A 170 -17.51 13.43 -11.30
CA LEU A 170 -18.22 14.41 -10.48
C LEU A 170 -19.20 15.20 -11.36
N LYS A 171 -20.43 15.40 -10.88
CA LYS A 171 -21.40 16.32 -11.51
C LYS A 171 -21.22 17.73 -10.97
N ASP A 172 -21.87 18.70 -11.63
CA ASP A 172 -21.87 20.08 -11.18
C ASP A 172 -22.38 20.21 -9.73
N GLY A 173 -21.55 20.81 -8.88
CA GLY A 173 -21.84 21.00 -7.45
C GLY A 173 -21.49 19.82 -6.55
N GLU A 174 -21.01 18.71 -7.09
CA GLU A 174 -20.45 17.59 -6.32
C GLU A 174 -18.95 17.78 -6.09
N ASP A 175 -18.46 17.39 -4.91
CA ASP A 175 -17.02 17.29 -4.62
C ASP A 175 -16.72 16.15 -3.65
N LEU A 176 -15.49 15.62 -3.72
CA LEU A 176 -14.95 14.63 -2.80
C LEU A 176 -13.74 15.21 -2.09
N TYR A 177 -13.75 15.30 -0.77
CA TYR A 177 -12.66 15.90 0.00
C TYR A 177 -12.08 14.88 0.98
N VAL A 178 -10.77 14.67 0.93
CA VAL A 178 -10.06 13.79 1.84
C VAL A 178 -9.21 14.63 2.79
N LYS A 179 -9.46 14.49 4.09
CA LYS A 179 -8.72 15.14 5.16
C LYS A 179 -7.74 14.15 5.77
N ILE A 180 -6.45 14.34 5.49
CA ILE A 180 -5.35 13.58 6.11
C ILE A 180 -4.52 14.43 7.09
N GLU A 181 -4.68 15.75 7.07
CA GLU A 181 -4.03 16.69 8.00
C GLU A 181 -5.02 17.75 8.49
N GLU A 182 -4.76 18.28 9.68
CA GLU A 182 -5.41 19.51 10.15
C GLU A 182 -4.89 20.73 9.37
N ASP A 183 -5.64 21.84 9.36
CA ASP A 183 -5.33 22.99 8.51
C ASP A 183 -3.93 23.57 8.77
N GLU A 184 -3.47 23.58 10.02
CA GLU A 184 -2.13 24.05 10.41
C GLU A 184 -1.01 23.14 9.90
N GLN A 185 -1.31 21.87 9.66
CA GLN A 185 -0.38 20.83 9.19
C GLN A 185 -0.60 20.43 7.73
N ASN A 186 -1.57 21.05 7.04
CA ASN A 186 -1.88 20.80 5.64
C ASN A 186 -0.83 21.48 4.73
N ASN A 187 0.33 20.81 4.58
CA ASN A 187 1.49 21.26 3.82
C ASN A 187 1.99 20.16 2.87
N ILE A 188 3.01 20.47 2.07
CA ILE A 188 3.58 19.55 1.08
C ILE A 188 4.40 18.45 1.75
N GLU A 189 5.10 18.77 2.83
CA GLU A 189 5.94 17.85 3.60
C GLU A 189 5.11 16.68 4.13
N ASN A 190 3.89 16.93 4.61
CA ASN A 190 3.00 15.89 5.11
C ASN A 190 2.34 15.07 3.99
N ALA A 191 2.13 15.64 2.79
CA ALA A 191 1.75 14.86 1.62
C ALA A 191 2.87 13.87 1.25
N LEU A 192 4.10 14.39 1.15
CA LEU A 192 5.30 13.62 0.85
C LEU A 192 5.58 12.55 1.91
N ALA A 193 5.32 12.84 3.18
CA ALA A 193 5.47 11.88 4.28
C ALA A 193 4.53 10.67 4.10
N PHE A 194 3.24 10.90 3.80
CA PHE A 194 2.29 9.81 3.60
C PHE A 194 2.66 8.94 2.39
N ILE A 195 3.04 9.58 1.27
CA ILE A 195 3.46 8.87 0.05
C ILE A 195 4.73 8.06 0.30
N LEU A 196 5.72 8.64 0.98
CA LEU A 196 6.94 7.92 1.32
C LEU A 196 6.67 6.70 2.21
N LEU A 197 5.74 6.81 3.16
CA LEU A 197 5.33 5.67 4.00
C LEU A 197 4.66 4.58 3.16
N HIS A 198 3.83 4.96 2.19
CA HIS A 198 3.21 4.01 1.26
C HIS A 198 4.29 3.26 0.45
N GLU A 199 5.19 3.98 -0.22
CA GLU A 199 6.27 3.38 -1.00
C GLU A 199 7.17 2.49 -0.12
N PHE A 200 7.48 2.95 1.09
CA PHE A 200 8.27 2.17 2.04
C PHE A 200 7.55 0.89 2.50
N GLY A 201 6.21 0.90 2.54
CA GLY A 201 5.40 -0.28 2.79
C GLY A 201 5.69 -1.41 1.79
N HIS A 202 5.87 -1.10 0.50
CA HIS A 202 6.24 -2.11 -0.50
C HIS A 202 7.63 -2.69 -0.24
N ILE A 203 8.59 -1.88 0.25
CA ILE A 203 9.92 -2.36 0.60
C ILE A 203 9.82 -3.35 1.77
N ILE A 204 9.16 -2.94 2.85
CA ILE A 204 8.99 -3.75 4.08
C ILE A 204 8.26 -5.05 3.79
N SER A 205 7.23 -5.03 2.93
CA SER A 205 6.45 -6.22 2.63
C SER A 205 7.30 -7.36 2.08
N VAL A 206 8.31 -7.03 1.27
CA VAL A 206 9.22 -7.99 0.64
C VAL A 206 10.36 -8.38 1.57
N VAL A 207 11.08 -7.40 2.15
CA VAL A 207 12.28 -7.71 2.96
C VAL A 207 11.96 -8.45 4.26
N ASP A 208 10.82 -8.14 4.89
CA ASP A 208 10.37 -8.80 6.12
C ASP A 208 9.42 -9.98 5.84
N LYS A 209 9.24 -10.37 4.56
CA LYS A 209 8.45 -11.54 4.12
C LYS A 209 6.99 -11.53 4.57
N ILE A 210 6.37 -10.35 4.50
CA ILE A 210 4.95 -10.15 4.81
C ILE A 210 4.09 -10.45 3.60
N ALA A 211 4.63 -10.26 2.39
CA ALA A 211 4.02 -10.62 1.13
C ALA A 211 4.91 -11.63 0.36
N PRO A 212 4.37 -12.34 -0.64
CA PRO A 212 5.19 -13.08 -1.59
C PRO A 212 6.17 -12.13 -2.30
N ASP A 213 7.42 -12.58 -2.44
CA ASP A 213 8.46 -11.82 -3.14
C ASP A 213 8.04 -11.51 -4.60
N THR A 214 8.30 -10.27 -5.05
CA THR A 214 7.96 -9.75 -6.38
C THR A 214 8.70 -10.43 -7.53
N SER A 215 9.70 -11.26 -7.24
CA SER A 215 10.41 -12.10 -8.21
C SER A 215 9.71 -13.44 -8.48
N LEU A 216 8.72 -13.83 -7.67
CA LEU A 216 8.02 -15.10 -7.84
C LEU A 216 7.07 -15.03 -9.04
N MET A 217 7.15 -16.03 -9.92
CA MET A 217 6.27 -16.15 -11.10
C MET A 217 4.78 -16.25 -10.74
N LYS A 218 4.46 -16.82 -9.58
CA LYS A 218 3.11 -16.98 -9.04
C LYS A 218 3.13 -16.53 -7.58
N ARG A 219 2.27 -15.57 -7.24
CA ARG A 219 2.22 -14.95 -5.92
C ARG A 219 0.91 -15.30 -5.22
N ASP A 220 0.99 -16.24 -4.28
CA ASP A 220 -0.13 -16.69 -3.45
C ASP A 220 -0.08 -15.98 -2.09
N PHE A 221 -1.07 -15.13 -1.83
CA PHE A 221 -1.10 -14.31 -0.62
C PHE A 221 -1.74 -15.01 0.59
N ARG A 222 -2.43 -16.13 0.37
CA ARG A 222 -3.24 -16.80 1.42
C ARG A 222 -2.40 -17.34 2.58
N GLY A 223 -1.13 -17.67 2.30
CA GLY A 223 -0.18 -18.18 3.29
C GLY A 223 0.41 -17.11 4.23
N PHE A 224 0.12 -15.84 3.99
CA PHE A 224 0.75 -14.73 4.70
C PHE A 224 -0.20 -14.16 5.77
N PRO A 225 0.25 -14.01 7.04
CA PRO A 225 -0.63 -13.59 8.14
C PRO A 225 -1.39 -12.28 7.90
N PHE A 226 -0.74 -11.29 7.28
CA PHE A 226 -1.35 -10.00 6.99
C PHE A 226 -2.55 -10.12 6.04
N TYR A 227 -2.51 -11.08 5.11
CA TYR A 227 -3.46 -11.24 4.00
C TYR A 227 -4.54 -12.29 4.27
N LYS A 228 -4.35 -13.06 5.35
CA LYS A 228 -5.12 -14.26 5.66
C LYS A 228 -6.61 -13.91 5.77
N GLY A 229 -7.39 -14.50 4.86
CA GLY A 229 -8.85 -14.37 4.85
C GLY A 229 -9.41 -13.25 3.98
N PHE A 230 -8.58 -12.46 3.29
CA PHE A 230 -9.11 -11.43 2.37
C PHE A 230 -8.37 -11.25 1.05
N TRP A 231 -7.09 -11.62 0.91
CA TRP A 231 -6.43 -11.69 -0.41
C TRP A 231 -6.10 -13.13 -0.80
N LEU A 232 -6.38 -13.46 -2.06
CA LEU A 232 -6.18 -14.78 -2.63
C LEU A 232 -5.01 -14.80 -3.60
N SER A 233 -4.94 -13.78 -4.45
CA SER A 233 -3.82 -13.49 -5.33
C SER A 233 -3.55 -11.98 -5.32
N GLU A 234 -2.66 -11.51 -6.18
CA GLU A 234 -2.36 -10.08 -6.32
C GLU A 234 -3.60 -9.25 -6.69
N VAL A 235 -4.52 -9.83 -7.47
CA VAL A 235 -5.67 -9.11 -8.07
C VAL A 235 -7.04 -9.66 -7.64
N GLU A 236 -7.07 -10.77 -6.88
CA GLU A 236 -8.32 -11.41 -6.46
C GLU A 236 -8.45 -11.41 -4.93
N SER A 237 -9.56 -10.87 -4.44
CA SER A 237 -9.92 -10.81 -3.02
C SER A 237 -11.20 -11.59 -2.73
N GLU A 238 -11.34 -12.09 -1.50
CA GLU A 238 -12.63 -12.64 -1.02
C GLU A 238 -13.75 -11.59 -0.97
N TYR A 239 -13.40 -10.30 -1.02
CA TYR A 239 -14.34 -9.18 -0.95
C TYR A 239 -14.61 -8.54 -2.33
N ASP A 240 -14.17 -9.17 -3.43
CA ASP A 240 -14.40 -8.63 -4.79
C ASP A 240 -15.87 -8.42 -5.10
N ALA A 241 -16.73 -9.33 -4.63
CA ALA A 241 -18.19 -9.26 -4.84
C ALA A 241 -18.89 -8.31 -3.86
N ASN A 242 -18.21 -7.85 -2.81
CA ASN A 242 -18.77 -6.97 -1.78
C ASN A 242 -18.71 -5.49 -2.20
N ILE A 243 -17.80 -5.14 -3.09
CA ILE A 243 -17.57 -3.75 -3.53
C ILE A 243 -18.15 -3.56 -4.93
N HIS A 244 -19.13 -2.68 -5.02
CA HIS A 244 -19.79 -2.27 -6.24
C HIS A 244 -18.75 -1.76 -7.24
N LYS A 245 -18.81 -2.26 -8.48
CA LYS A 245 -17.91 -1.86 -9.58
C LYS A 245 -16.42 -1.94 -9.22
N LYS A 246 -16.00 -2.86 -8.33
CA LYS A 246 -14.61 -2.98 -7.91
C LYS A 246 -13.61 -2.99 -9.07
N SER A 247 -13.90 -3.76 -10.12
CA SER A 247 -13.04 -3.87 -11.31
C SER A 247 -12.90 -2.58 -12.13
N GLU A 248 -13.76 -1.59 -11.91
CA GLU A 248 -13.72 -0.27 -12.56
C GLU A 248 -12.93 0.77 -11.76
N ILE A 249 -12.56 0.46 -10.51
CA ILE A 249 -11.82 1.38 -9.62
C ILE A 249 -10.39 1.52 -10.16
N LYS A 250 -10.10 2.66 -10.79
CA LYS A 250 -8.79 2.98 -11.37
C LYS A 250 -8.34 4.35 -10.91
N PHE A 251 -7.27 4.38 -10.14
CA PHE A 251 -6.65 5.60 -9.65
C PHE A 251 -5.79 6.24 -10.73
N TYR A 252 -5.64 7.56 -10.64
CA TYR A 252 -4.92 8.43 -11.58
C TYR A 252 -5.44 8.34 -13.03
N ALA A 253 -6.60 7.71 -13.23
CA ALA A 253 -7.30 7.65 -14.51
C ALA A 253 -8.27 8.82 -14.67
N LYS A 254 -8.84 8.96 -15.87
CA LYS A 254 -10.00 9.83 -16.08
C LYS A 254 -11.22 9.09 -15.53
N GLY A 255 -11.67 9.48 -14.34
CA GLY A 255 -12.72 8.81 -13.57
C GLY A 255 -13.87 8.25 -14.42
N SER A 256 -14.27 7.02 -14.11
CA SER A 256 -15.29 6.26 -14.85
C SER A 256 -16.56 5.99 -14.04
N ILE A 257 -16.50 6.13 -12.72
CA ILE A 257 -17.58 5.78 -11.81
C ILE A 257 -18.28 7.06 -11.33
N PRO A 258 -19.60 7.25 -11.54
CA PRO A 258 -20.33 8.36 -10.93
C PRO A 258 -20.10 8.45 -9.41
N LEU A 259 -19.77 9.63 -8.87
CA LEU A 259 -19.57 9.79 -7.42
C LEU A 259 -20.87 9.53 -6.64
N ASP A 260 -22.00 10.04 -7.14
CA ASP A 260 -23.35 9.84 -6.57
C ASP A 260 -24.27 9.18 -7.63
N PRO A 261 -24.83 7.98 -7.37
CA PRO A 261 -24.78 7.24 -6.10
C PRO A 261 -23.59 6.28 -5.94
N ASP A 262 -23.00 5.79 -7.03
CA ASP A 262 -22.13 4.61 -7.01
C ASP A 262 -20.89 4.77 -6.10
N GLY A 263 -20.24 5.93 -6.10
CA GLY A 263 -19.11 6.19 -5.21
C GLY A 263 -19.48 6.20 -3.73
N LEU A 264 -20.68 6.68 -3.38
CA LEU A 264 -21.20 6.63 -2.01
C LEU A 264 -21.45 5.19 -1.56
N ASP A 265 -22.00 4.36 -2.45
CA ASP A 265 -22.21 2.94 -2.18
C ASP A 265 -20.86 2.22 -1.97
N ILE A 266 -19.87 2.48 -2.83
CA ILE A 266 -18.50 1.94 -2.68
C ILE A 266 -17.91 2.28 -1.31
N TYR A 267 -17.98 3.55 -0.87
CA TYR A 267 -17.45 3.93 0.44
C TYR A 267 -18.21 3.30 1.60
N SER A 268 -19.53 3.13 1.47
CA SER A 268 -20.33 2.42 2.46
C SER A 268 -19.97 0.93 2.54
N GLU A 269 -19.78 0.27 1.39
CA GLU A 269 -19.44 -1.15 1.33
C GLU A 269 -18.03 -1.43 1.84
N LEU A 270 -17.09 -0.49 1.62
CA LEU A 270 -15.74 -0.58 2.19
C LEU A 270 -15.77 -0.68 3.72
N GLU A 271 -16.79 -0.14 4.39
CA GLU A 271 -16.93 -0.22 5.85
C GLU A 271 -17.01 -1.66 6.37
N ASP A 272 -17.45 -2.60 5.54
CA ASP A 272 -17.61 -4.03 5.85
C ASP A 272 -16.47 -4.91 5.27
N THR A 273 -15.34 -4.31 4.89
CA THR A 273 -14.18 -5.00 4.31
C THR A 273 -12.89 -4.70 5.07
N PRO A 274 -11.88 -5.59 5.09
CA PRO A 274 -10.57 -5.31 5.71
C PRO A 274 -9.73 -4.23 5.01
N PHE A 275 -10.22 -3.58 3.96
CA PHE A 275 -9.46 -2.55 3.25
C PHE A 275 -9.44 -1.23 4.03
N VAL A 276 -8.25 -0.75 4.36
CA VAL A 276 -8.05 0.44 5.19
C VAL A 276 -8.37 1.75 4.44
N THR A 277 -8.28 1.73 3.11
CA THR A 277 -8.62 2.81 2.19
C THR A 277 -9.24 2.24 0.91
N LEU A 278 -9.87 3.09 0.09
CA LEU A 278 -10.32 2.70 -1.25
C LEU A 278 -9.14 2.20 -2.11
N TYR A 279 -7.97 2.83 -1.99
CA TYR A 279 -6.78 2.41 -2.73
C TYR A 279 -6.30 1.01 -2.31
N ALA A 280 -6.36 0.69 -1.01
CA ALA A 280 -6.02 -0.64 -0.51
C ALA A 280 -6.87 -1.77 -1.13
N SER A 281 -8.07 -1.46 -1.66
CA SER A 281 -8.95 -2.46 -2.27
C SER A 281 -8.51 -2.92 -3.66
N THR A 282 -7.59 -2.21 -4.33
CA THR A 282 -7.27 -2.43 -5.75
C THR A 282 -6.42 -3.67 -5.99
N ASN A 283 -5.42 -3.93 -5.13
CA ASN A 283 -4.55 -5.11 -5.20
C ASN A 283 -3.89 -5.40 -3.84
N ALA A 284 -3.31 -6.59 -3.72
CA ALA A 284 -2.73 -7.07 -2.47
C ALA A 284 -1.46 -6.30 -2.05
N ASP A 285 -0.64 -5.81 -2.98
CA ASP A 285 0.56 -5.06 -2.63
C ASP A 285 0.22 -3.70 -2.03
N ASP A 286 -0.66 -2.94 -2.70
CA ASP A 286 -1.18 -1.67 -2.20
C ASP A 286 -1.92 -1.82 -0.88
N SER A 287 -2.58 -2.97 -0.65
CA SER A 287 -3.24 -3.26 0.61
C SER A 287 -2.31 -3.21 1.82
N PHE A 288 -1.11 -3.79 1.72
CA PHE A 288 -0.15 -3.70 2.82
C PHE A 288 0.48 -2.31 2.91
N SER A 289 0.84 -1.71 1.78
CA SER A 289 1.45 -0.37 1.75
C SER A 289 0.54 0.72 2.34
N GLU A 290 -0.74 0.70 1.96
CA GLU A 290 -1.74 1.59 2.54
C GLU A 290 -1.97 1.29 4.03
N ALA A 291 -1.96 0.03 4.46
CA ALA A 291 -2.08 -0.31 5.88
C ALA A 291 -0.89 0.16 6.70
N TYR A 292 0.33 -0.02 6.20
CA TYR A 292 1.55 0.49 6.83
C TYR A 292 1.51 2.02 6.96
N ALA A 293 1.21 2.74 5.86
CA ALA A 293 1.09 4.19 5.87
C ALA A 293 -0.02 4.67 6.81
N SER A 294 -1.20 4.04 6.74
CA SER A 294 -2.35 4.35 7.60
C SER A 294 -2.06 4.09 9.07
N TYR A 295 -1.33 3.03 9.40
CA TYR A 295 -0.97 2.71 10.77
C TYR A 295 -0.03 3.75 11.37
N VAL A 296 1.03 4.12 10.64
CA VAL A 296 1.94 5.18 11.10
C VAL A 296 1.17 6.51 11.22
N HIS A 297 0.38 6.88 10.22
CA HIS A 297 -0.32 8.16 10.15
C HIS A 297 -1.45 8.28 11.19
N VAL A 298 -2.39 7.33 11.22
CA VAL A 298 -3.59 7.36 12.07
C VAL A 298 -3.29 6.84 13.47
N VAL A 299 -2.57 5.72 13.59
CA VAL A 299 -2.38 5.05 14.89
C VAL A 299 -1.19 5.63 15.65
N LEU A 300 -0.02 5.77 15.03
CA LEU A 300 1.18 6.25 15.73
C LEU A 300 1.23 7.78 15.85
N GLN A 301 0.88 8.50 14.78
CA GLN A 301 0.93 9.96 14.74
C GLN A 301 -0.40 10.63 15.12
N LYS A 302 -1.49 9.87 15.28
CA LYS A 302 -2.82 10.37 15.67
C LYS A 302 -3.39 11.44 14.73
N LYS A 303 -3.11 11.30 13.43
CA LYS A 303 -3.58 12.22 12.38
C LYS A 303 -4.91 11.74 11.79
N PRO A 304 -5.75 12.65 11.26
CA PRO A 304 -7.01 12.27 10.64
C PRO A 304 -6.77 11.50 9.32
N TYR A 305 -7.76 10.69 8.93
CA TYR A 305 -7.94 10.22 7.56
C TYR A 305 -9.44 10.02 7.37
N GLU A 306 -10.07 11.01 6.75
CA GLU A 306 -11.52 11.14 6.65
C GLU A 306 -11.92 11.55 5.23
N VAL A 307 -12.94 10.90 4.68
CA VAL A 307 -13.44 11.18 3.33
C VAL A 307 -14.82 11.81 3.44
N TYR A 308 -14.98 12.96 2.80
CA TYR A 308 -16.18 13.77 2.83
C TYR A 308 -16.76 13.91 1.42
N PHE A 309 -18.06 13.61 1.29
CA PHE A 309 -18.85 14.00 0.13
C PHE A 309 -19.41 15.40 0.31
N LYS A 310 -19.36 16.21 -0.74
CA LYS A 310 -19.96 17.54 -0.78
C LYS A 310 -20.95 17.65 -1.93
N LYS A 311 -22.11 18.26 -1.67
CA LYS A 311 -23.12 18.58 -2.67
C LYS A 311 -23.72 19.96 -2.39
N GLY A 312 -23.35 20.95 -3.18
CA GLY A 312 -23.70 22.36 -2.92
C GLY A 312 -23.11 22.85 -1.59
N GLN A 313 -23.96 23.16 -0.60
CA GLN A 313 -23.52 23.56 0.74
C GLN A 313 -23.44 22.38 1.74
N ASP A 314 -23.97 21.22 1.37
CA ASP A 314 -23.99 20.06 2.26
C ASP A 314 -22.64 19.35 2.21
N THR A 315 -22.10 19.02 3.39
CA THR A 315 -20.89 18.21 3.55
C THR A 315 -21.19 17.04 4.48
N LYS A 316 -20.91 15.82 4.04
CA LYS A 316 -21.15 14.59 4.79
C LYS A 316 -19.86 13.79 4.88
N LEU A 317 -19.48 13.37 6.08
CA LEU A 317 -18.45 12.34 6.26
C LEU A 317 -19.02 11.01 5.76
N ILE A 318 -18.32 10.36 4.83
CA ILE A 318 -18.77 9.12 4.20
C ILE A 318 -17.85 7.93 4.45
N PHE A 319 -16.61 8.16 4.92
CA PHE A 319 -15.69 7.09 5.27
C PHE A 319 -14.61 7.60 6.23
N LYS A 320 -14.17 6.73 7.15
CA LYS A 320 -12.96 6.90 7.96
C LYS A 320 -12.02 5.74 7.69
N ASN A 321 -10.73 6.00 7.77
CA ASN A 321 -9.72 4.96 7.53
C ASN A 321 -9.93 3.70 8.38
N GLY A 322 -9.93 2.56 7.70
CA GLY A 322 -10.28 1.27 8.27
C GLY A 322 -9.25 0.69 9.25
N ILE A 323 -8.03 1.25 9.35
CA ILE A 323 -6.95 0.71 10.20
C ILE A 323 -7.29 0.65 11.69
N THR A 324 -8.33 1.39 12.12
CA THR A 324 -8.78 1.43 13.53
C THR A 324 -10.02 0.58 13.81
N ARG A 325 -10.58 -0.08 12.80
CA ARG A 325 -11.75 -0.95 12.94
C ARG A 325 -11.37 -2.32 13.48
N SER A 326 -12.34 -3.02 14.06
CA SER A 326 -12.17 -4.37 14.61
C SER A 326 -11.91 -5.44 13.55
N ASP A 327 -12.36 -5.25 12.31
CA ASP A 327 -12.12 -6.19 11.21
C ASP A 327 -10.67 -6.17 10.69
N ALA A 328 -9.89 -5.14 11.06
CA ALA A 328 -8.46 -5.02 10.77
C ALA A 328 -7.56 -5.75 11.80
N GLU A 329 -8.11 -6.56 12.71
CA GLU A 329 -7.37 -7.21 13.81
C GLU A 329 -6.08 -7.91 13.38
N ASN A 330 -6.11 -8.75 12.34
CA ASN A 330 -4.91 -9.44 11.84
C ASN A 330 -3.88 -8.47 11.25
N GLN A 331 -4.34 -7.43 10.54
CA GLN A 331 -3.46 -6.42 9.95
C GLN A 331 -2.75 -5.63 11.06
N VAL A 332 -3.52 -5.19 12.06
CA VAL A 332 -3.03 -4.46 13.23
C VAL A 332 -2.08 -5.34 14.06
N GLU A 333 -2.35 -6.64 14.21
CA GLU A 333 -1.42 -7.56 14.90
C GLU A 333 -0.06 -7.64 14.20
N VAL A 334 -0.06 -7.80 12.86
CA VAL A 334 1.18 -7.81 12.08
C VAL A 334 1.93 -6.49 12.21
N LEU A 335 1.22 -5.35 12.12
CA LEU A 335 1.81 -4.02 12.26
C LEU A 335 2.34 -3.76 13.67
N ASN A 336 1.60 -4.15 14.71
CA ASN A 336 2.06 -4.11 16.10
C ASN A 336 3.38 -4.85 16.26
N LYS A 337 3.48 -6.06 15.70
CA LYS A 337 4.72 -6.85 15.73
C LYS A 337 5.88 -6.14 15.02
N LEU A 338 5.64 -5.54 13.85
CA LEU A 338 6.66 -4.76 13.14
C LEU A 338 7.19 -3.56 13.96
N PHE A 339 6.28 -2.90 14.67
CA PHE A 339 6.61 -1.73 15.50
C PHE A 339 7.02 -2.09 16.93
N GLY A 340 7.02 -3.37 17.31
CA GLY A 340 7.36 -3.83 18.66
C GLY A 340 6.34 -3.43 19.74
N ILE A 341 5.09 -3.20 19.33
CA ILE A 341 3.97 -2.85 20.21
C ILE A 341 3.30 -4.16 20.66
N LYS A 342 3.00 -4.25 21.96
CA LYS A 342 2.43 -5.44 22.59
C LYS A 342 0.92 -5.40 22.66
#